data_AF-A0A9X2WW71-F1
#
_entry.id   AF-A0A9X2WW71-F1
#
_cell.length_a   1.000
_cell.length_b   1.000
_cell.length_c   1.000
_cell.angle_alpha   90.00
_cell.angle_beta   90.00
_cell.angle_gamma   90.00
#
_symmetry.space_group_name_H-M   'P 1'
#
loop_
_entity.id
_entity.type
_entity.pdbx_description
1 polymer ?
#
loop_
_entity_poly.entity_id
_entity_poly.type
_entity_poly.pdbx_seq_one_letter_code
_entity_poly.pdbx_strand_id
1 'polypeptide(L)'
;MRVLNKLFIFLGLVASSISLAAEYPVDPKSGLIMAPGWELVNYQCNACHTSMIVVQNHGDKAFWKETLQWMVDTQGLWDLSDTWEPTLSYLSTYYGQVEMDMALFRRLPLEPSLQPALVKPFPKEPK
;
A
#
# COMPACT_ATOMS: atom_id res chain seq x y z
N MET A 1 53.93 -14.68 -41.66
CA MET A 1 53.06 -13.48 -41.51
C MET A 1 51.68 -13.96 -41.11
N ARG A 2 51.21 -13.56 -39.92
CA ARG A 2 50.05 -14.11 -39.21
C ARG A 2 48.73 -13.66 -39.87
N VAL A 3 47.87 -14.64 -40.16
CA VAL A 3 46.46 -14.47 -40.56
C VAL A 3 45.69 -13.75 -39.46
N LEU A 4 45.10 -12.61 -39.81
CA LEU A 4 44.38 -11.73 -38.88
C LEU A 4 42.98 -12.30 -38.60
N ASN A 5 42.82 -12.90 -37.42
CA ASN A 5 41.54 -13.36 -36.90
C ASN A 5 40.65 -12.12 -36.65
N LYS A 6 39.72 -11.82 -37.56
CA LYS A 6 38.70 -10.79 -37.37
C LYS A 6 37.70 -11.28 -36.32
N LEU A 7 38.03 -11.00 -35.06
CA LEU A 7 37.11 -11.13 -33.94
C LEU A 7 36.00 -10.09 -34.13
N PHE A 8 34.89 -10.49 -34.73
CA PHE A 8 33.65 -9.71 -34.75
C PHE A 8 33.09 -9.67 -33.33
N ILE A 9 33.47 -8.64 -32.58
CA ILE A 9 32.86 -8.31 -31.29
C ILE A 9 31.46 -7.79 -31.60
N PHE A 10 30.46 -8.67 -31.51
CA PHE A 10 29.06 -8.28 -31.42
C PHE A 10 28.86 -7.57 -30.07
N LEU A 11 28.93 -6.24 -30.09
CA LEU A 11 28.53 -5.38 -28.98
C LEU A 11 27.01 -5.46 -28.85
N GLY A 12 26.52 -6.44 -28.08
CA GLY A 12 25.11 -6.57 -27.73
C GLY A 12 24.68 -5.38 -26.87
N LEU A 13 23.93 -4.45 -27.46
CA LEU A 13 23.27 -3.36 -26.75
C LEU A 13 22.09 -3.96 -25.98
N VAL A 14 22.30 -4.32 -24.70
CA VAL A 14 21.22 -4.76 -23.82
C VAL A 14 20.49 -3.50 -23.37
N ALA A 15 19.41 -3.14 -24.08
CA ALA A 15 18.54 -2.04 -23.67
C ALA A 15 17.70 -2.50 -22.46
N SER A 16 18.21 -2.25 -21.25
CA SER A 16 17.40 -2.38 -20.04
C SER A 16 16.27 -1.35 -20.09
N SER A 17 15.03 -1.81 -20.19
CA SER A 17 13.85 -0.96 -20.06
C SER A 17 13.76 -0.42 -18.63
N ILE A 18 14.11 0.85 -18.47
CA ILE A 18 13.87 1.60 -17.23
C ILE A 18 12.37 1.86 -17.17
N SER A 19 11.66 1.13 -16.31
CA SER A 19 10.27 1.45 -15.97
C SER A 19 10.28 2.72 -15.12
N LEU A 20 9.95 3.85 -15.72
CA LEU A 20 9.68 5.07 -14.97
C LEU A 20 8.28 4.94 -14.35
N ALA A 21 8.21 4.77 -13.02
CA ALA A 21 6.94 4.88 -12.33
C ALA A 21 6.40 6.30 -12.57
N ALA A 22 5.19 6.40 -13.12
CA ALA A 22 4.53 7.69 -13.29
C ALA A 22 4.22 8.28 -11.91
N GLU A 23 4.63 9.52 -11.68
CA GLU A 23 4.30 10.26 -10.46
C GLU A 23 2.97 10.98 -10.66
N TYR A 24 1.99 10.66 -9.82
CA TYR A 24 0.65 11.25 -9.85
C TYR A 24 0.47 12.22 -8.68
N PRO A 25 -0.26 13.33 -8.85
CA PRO A 25 -0.55 14.23 -7.73
C PRO A 25 -1.49 13.56 -6.72
N VAL A 26 -1.57 14.12 -5.51
CA VAL A 26 -2.52 13.70 -4.48
C VAL A 26 -3.71 14.67 -4.48
N ASP A 27 -4.94 14.14 -4.47
CA ASP A 27 -6.13 14.98 -4.34
C ASP A 27 -6.20 15.56 -2.92
N PRO A 28 -6.19 16.90 -2.74
CA PRO A 28 -6.13 17.52 -1.42
C PRO A 28 -7.38 17.28 -0.56
N LYS A 29 -8.49 16.82 -1.14
CA LYS A 29 -9.72 16.54 -0.39
C LYS A 29 -9.78 15.10 0.12
N SER A 30 -9.51 14.13 -0.74
CA SER A 30 -9.57 12.70 -0.43
C SER A 30 -8.28 12.15 0.17
N GLY A 31 -7.15 12.83 -0.09
CA GLY A 31 -5.80 12.33 0.20
C GLY A 31 -5.35 11.20 -0.72
N LEU A 32 -6.17 10.83 -1.71
CA LEU A 32 -5.85 9.73 -2.62
C LEU A 32 -4.93 10.19 -3.76
N ILE A 33 -4.01 9.32 -4.18
CA ILE A 33 -3.17 9.50 -5.38
C ILE A 33 -4.06 9.51 -6.63
N MET A 34 -4.03 10.58 -7.41
CA MET A 34 -4.85 10.80 -8.63
C MET A 34 -4.32 10.02 -9.84
N ALA A 35 -4.11 8.72 -9.66
CA ALA A 35 -3.70 7.77 -10.70
C ALA A 35 -4.93 7.10 -11.36
N PRO A 36 -4.78 6.39 -12.49
CA PRO A 36 -5.89 5.70 -13.14
C PRO A 36 -6.69 4.81 -12.18
N GLY A 37 -8.00 5.04 -12.09
CA GLY A 37 -8.90 4.34 -11.15
C GLY A 37 -9.23 5.15 -9.88
N TRP A 38 -8.55 6.27 -9.63
CA TRP A 38 -8.77 7.12 -8.46
C TRP A 38 -10.21 7.62 -8.32
N GLU A 39 -10.84 8.14 -9.37
CA GLU A 39 -12.20 8.71 -9.28
C GLU A 39 -13.22 7.67 -8.82
N LEU A 40 -13.09 6.44 -9.33
CA LEU A 40 -13.93 5.30 -8.97
C LEU A 40 -13.76 4.97 -7.48
N VAL A 41 -12.52 4.84 -7.02
CA VAL A 41 -12.23 4.52 -5.62
C VAL A 41 -12.64 5.67 -4.69
N ASN A 42 -12.43 6.93 -5.10
CA ASN A 42 -12.88 8.09 -4.34
C ASN A 42 -14.40 8.11 -4.20
N TYR A 43 -15.14 7.79 -5.26
CA TYR A 43 -16.60 7.70 -5.21
C TYR A 43 -17.08 6.61 -4.23
N GLN A 44 -16.43 5.43 -4.24
CA GLN A 44 -16.85 4.30 -3.39
C GLN A 44 -16.42 4.45 -1.94
N CYS A 45 -15.16 4.80 -1.70
CA CYS A 45 -14.54 4.79 -0.37
C CYS A 45 -14.78 6.07 0.43
N ASN A 46 -15.28 7.15 -0.21
CA ASN A 46 -15.58 8.42 0.46
C ASN A 46 -17.08 8.62 0.73
N ALA A 47 -17.92 7.63 0.41
CA ALA A 47 -19.38 7.75 0.53
C ALA A 47 -19.90 7.70 1.98
N CYS A 48 -19.22 6.96 2.86
CA CYS A 48 -19.66 6.73 4.24
C CYS A 48 -18.77 7.42 5.29
N HIS A 49 -17.48 7.57 4.99
CA HIS A 49 -16.47 8.23 5.83
C HIS A 49 -15.36 8.77 4.93
N THR A 50 -14.42 9.53 5.51
CA THR A 50 -13.27 10.04 4.76
C THR A 50 -12.43 8.91 4.16
N SER A 51 -11.99 9.09 2.92
CA SER A 51 -11.01 8.22 2.25
C SER A 51 -9.60 8.30 2.83
N MET A 52 -9.32 9.21 3.77
CA MET A 52 -8.03 9.28 4.47
C MET A 52 -7.68 7.99 5.22
N ILE A 53 -8.67 7.15 5.54
CA ILE A 53 -8.41 5.82 6.10
C ILE A 53 -7.68 4.91 5.11
N VAL A 54 -7.91 5.05 3.79
CA VAL A 54 -7.20 4.28 2.76
C VAL A 54 -5.72 4.64 2.78
N VAL A 55 -5.39 5.93 2.91
CA VAL A 55 -4.00 6.42 2.96
C VAL A 55 -3.23 5.92 4.18
N GLN A 56 -3.93 5.61 5.27
CA GLN A 56 -3.33 5.12 6.52
C GLN A 56 -3.13 3.60 6.55
N ASN A 57 -3.67 2.88 5.57
CA ASN A 57 -3.66 1.43 5.54
C ASN A 57 -2.98 0.93 4.27
N HIS A 58 -2.23 -0.16 4.40
CA HIS A 58 -1.48 -0.76 3.32
C HIS A 58 -1.78 -2.25 3.28
N GLY A 59 -2.03 -2.77 2.08
CA GLY A 59 -2.53 -4.12 1.89
C GLY A 59 -2.20 -4.65 0.51
N ASP A 60 -1.91 -5.94 0.41
CA ASP A 60 -1.95 -6.58 -0.89
C ASP A 60 -3.41 -6.71 -1.38
N LYS A 61 -3.59 -7.25 -2.58
CA LYS A 61 -4.92 -7.38 -3.18
C LYS A 61 -5.85 -8.28 -2.36
N ALA A 62 -5.32 -9.30 -1.69
CA ALA A 62 -6.11 -10.21 -0.86
C ALA A 62 -6.63 -9.50 0.39
N PHE A 63 -5.75 -8.76 1.08
CA PHE A 63 -6.12 -7.92 2.23
C PHE A 63 -7.22 -6.92 1.89
N TRP A 64 -7.08 -6.19 0.79
CA TRP A 64 -8.09 -5.22 0.36
C TRP A 64 -9.43 -5.89 0.02
N LYS A 65 -9.38 -7.07 -0.60
CA LYS A 65 -10.59 -7.86 -0.89
C LYS A 65 -11.31 -8.27 0.38
N GLU A 66 -10.59 -8.81 1.36
CA GLU A 66 -11.16 -9.19 2.66
C GLU A 66 -11.76 -7.98 3.38
N THR A 67 -11.06 -6.84 3.34
CA THR A 67 -11.51 -5.59 3.95
C THR A 67 -12.82 -5.10 3.32
N LEU A 68 -12.88 -5.03 1.99
CA LEU A 68 -14.08 -4.59 1.28
C LEU A 68 -15.24 -5.59 1.45
N GLN A 69 -14.95 -6.89 1.45
CA GLN A 69 -15.99 -7.90 1.71
C GLN A 69 -16.57 -7.74 3.12
N TRP A 70 -15.74 -7.51 4.13
CA TRP A 70 -16.20 -7.21 5.47
C TRP A 70 -17.08 -5.94 5.52
N MET A 71 -16.75 -4.90 4.75
CA MET A 71 -17.59 -3.71 4.64
C MET A 71 -18.95 -4.00 4.00
N VAL A 72 -18.99 -4.85 2.97
CA VAL A 72 -20.24 -5.31 2.35
C VAL A 72 -21.07 -6.10 3.36
N ASP A 73 -20.46 -7.06 4.04
CA ASP A 73 -21.15 -7.98 4.94
C ASP A 73 -21.67 -7.29 6.22
N THR A 74 -20.96 -6.27 6.70
CA THR A 74 -21.19 -5.74 8.06
C THR A 74 -21.39 -4.23 8.15
N GLN A 75 -20.84 -3.44 7.22
CA GLN A 75 -20.87 -1.97 7.28
C GLN A 75 -21.88 -1.35 6.30
N GLY A 76 -22.55 -2.17 5.48
CA GLY A 76 -23.55 -1.71 4.52
C GLY A 76 -22.97 -1.12 3.23
N LEU A 77 -21.71 -1.45 2.90
CA LEU A 77 -21.19 -1.16 1.56
C LEU A 77 -22.01 -1.96 0.54
N TRP A 78 -22.38 -1.33 -0.56
CA TRP A 78 -23.06 -2.00 -1.66
C TRP A 78 -22.13 -2.98 -2.38
N ASP A 79 -22.68 -3.95 -3.10
CA ASP A 79 -21.88 -4.80 -3.98
C ASP A 79 -21.23 -3.96 -5.09
N LEU A 80 -19.90 -4.07 -5.18
CA LEU A 80 -19.11 -3.34 -6.17
C LEU A 80 -19.32 -3.89 -7.60
N SER A 81 -19.97 -5.04 -7.79
CA SER A 81 -20.33 -5.54 -9.12
C SER A 81 -19.11 -5.64 -10.07
N ASP A 82 -19.13 -4.98 -11.23
CA ASP A 82 -18.01 -4.97 -12.18
C ASP A 82 -16.81 -4.10 -11.74
N THR A 83 -16.97 -3.32 -10.66
CA THR A 83 -15.94 -2.42 -10.15
C THR A 83 -15.02 -3.05 -9.09
N TRP A 84 -15.27 -4.30 -8.69
CA TRP A 84 -14.40 -5.03 -7.76
C TRP A 84 -12.93 -5.05 -8.22
N GLU A 85 -12.68 -5.47 -9.45
CA GLU A 85 -11.32 -5.60 -9.98
C GLU A 85 -10.59 -4.26 -10.11
N PRO A 86 -11.14 -3.20 -10.74
CA PRO A 86 -10.45 -1.92 -10.82
C PRO A 86 -10.24 -1.26 -9.45
N THR A 87 -11.18 -1.40 -8.51
CA THR A 87 -11.00 -0.90 -7.13
C THR A 87 -9.85 -1.64 -6.45
N LEU A 88 -9.83 -2.97 -6.47
CA LEU A 88 -8.76 -3.76 -5.87
C LEU A 88 -7.40 -3.53 -6.53
N SER A 89 -7.37 -3.36 -7.86
CA SER A 89 -6.16 -3.06 -8.62
C SER A 89 -5.58 -1.71 -8.19
N TYR A 90 -6.40 -0.66 -8.12
CA TYR A 90 -5.96 0.66 -7.65
C TYR A 90 -5.44 0.60 -6.21
N LEU A 91 -6.21 0.01 -5.29
CA LEU A 91 -5.86 -0.08 -3.87
C LEU A 91 -4.54 -0.83 -3.66
N SER A 92 -4.38 -2.00 -4.26
CA SER A 92 -3.15 -2.79 -4.12
C SER A 92 -1.94 -2.20 -4.86
N THR A 93 -2.15 -1.44 -5.95
CA THR A 93 -1.05 -0.79 -6.69
C THR A 93 -0.50 0.42 -5.94
N TYR A 94 -1.38 1.27 -5.42
CA TYR A 94 -0.99 2.56 -4.84
C TYR A 94 -0.96 2.56 -3.30
N TYR A 95 -1.63 1.61 -2.68
CA TYR A 95 -1.64 1.36 -1.23
C TYR A 95 -1.33 -0.11 -0.92
N GLY A 96 -0.42 -0.67 -1.72
CA GLY A 96 0.16 -2.01 -1.53
C GLY A 96 0.87 -2.14 -0.18
N GLN A 97 1.07 -3.39 0.29
CA GLN A 97 1.99 -3.64 1.39
C GLN A 97 3.40 -3.20 1.00
N VAL A 98 3.90 -2.21 1.73
CA VAL A 98 5.32 -1.90 1.81
C VAL A 98 5.87 -2.78 2.93
N GLU A 99 7.07 -3.36 2.79
CA GLU A 99 7.73 -3.97 3.94
C GLU A 99 7.71 -2.97 5.10
N MET A 100 7.04 -3.34 6.20
CA MET A 100 6.96 -2.47 7.36
C MET A 100 8.31 -2.48 8.06
N ASP A 101 9.12 -1.46 7.80
CA ASP A 101 10.24 -1.14 8.65
C ASP A 101 9.71 -0.79 10.05
N MET A 102 9.79 -1.76 10.95
CA MET A 102 9.32 -1.62 12.33
C MET A 102 10.07 -0.53 13.11
N ALA A 103 11.21 -0.03 12.62
CA ALA A 103 11.90 1.13 13.19
C ALA A 103 11.29 2.47 12.73
N LEU A 104 10.59 2.49 11.59
CA LEU A 104 9.92 3.68 11.06
C LEU A 104 8.42 3.72 11.42
N PHE A 105 7.73 2.58 11.36
CA PHE A 105 6.26 2.51 11.53
C PHE A 105 5.82 2.31 12.98
N ARG A 106 6.70 1.84 13.87
CA ARG A 106 6.42 1.82 15.31
C ARG A 106 7.05 3.06 15.94
N ARG A 107 6.29 3.76 16.81
CA ARG A 107 6.93 4.72 17.71
C ARG A 107 8.02 4.00 18.49
N LEU A 108 9.22 4.59 18.54
CA LEU A 108 10.27 4.11 19.41
C LEU A 108 9.73 3.94 20.83
N PRO A 109 10.20 2.92 21.57
CA PRO A 109 9.88 2.79 22.98
C PRO A 109 10.11 4.13 23.69
N LEU A 110 9.22 4.49 24.61
CA LEU A 110 9.39 5.70 25.42
C LEU A 110 10.74 5.62 26.15
N GLU A 111 11.48 6.73 26.12
CA GLU A 111 12.67 6.88 26.97
C GLU A 111 12.32 6.53 28.41
N PRO A 112 13.20 5.83 29.16
CA PRO A 112 12.89 5.35 30.51
C PRO A 112 12.36 6.44 31.46
N SER A 113 12.77 7.69 31.29
CA SER A 113 12.31 8.85 32.07
C SER A 113 10.89 9.32 31.76
N LEU A 114 10.35 8.95 30.58
CA LEU A 114 9.00 9.26 30.12
C LEU A 114 8.03 8.11 30.38
N GLN A 115 8.53 6.96 30.84
CA GLN A 115 7.68 5.83 31.21
C GLN A 115 6.94 6.16 32.51
N PRO A 116 5.63 5.85 32.61
CA PRO A 116 4.94 5.96 33.88
C PRO A 116 5.61 5.06 34.91
N ALA A 117 5.57 5.46 36.19
CA ALA A 117 6.07 4.63 37.26
C ALA A 117 5.40 3.24 37.18
N LEU A 118 6.21 2.18 37.17
CA LEU A 118 5.70 0.81 37.15
C LEU A 118 4.89 0.59 38.43
N VAL A 119 3.57 0.64 38.31
CA VAL A 119 2.68 0.19 39.37
C VAL A 119 2.87 -1.32 39.49
N LYS A 120 2.98 -1.83 40.72
CA LYS A 120 3.16 -3.26 41.01
C LYS A 120 2.17 -4.11 40.19
N PRO A 121 2.54 -5.33 39.77
CA PRO A 121 1.74 -6.11 38.83
C PRO A 121 0.30 -6.25 39.32
N PHE A 122 -0.66 -6.04 38.41
CA PHE A 122 -2.01 -6.51 38.61
C PHE A 122 -1.96 -8.02 38.91
N PRO A 123 -2.67 -8.51 39.94
CA PRO A 123 -2.84 -9.94 40.14
C PRO A 123 -3.34 -10.53 38.82
N LYS A 124 -2.68 -11.56 38.30
CA LYS A 124 -3.18 -12.26 37.13
C LYS A 124 -4.53 -12.84 37.47
N GLU A 125 -5.58 -12.47 36.74
CA GLU A 125 -6.87 -13.16 36.85
C GLU A 125 -6.67 -14.64 36.50
N PRO A 126 -7.29 -15.57 37.26
CA PRO A 126 -7.29 -16.97 36.88
C PRO A 126 -8.05 -17.14 35.55
N LYS A 127 -7.44 -17.87 34.62
CA LYS A 127 -8.03 -18.24 33.33
C LYS A 127 -9.24 -19.16 33.51
#